data_AF-A0A842H8I5-F1
#
_entry.id   AF-A0A842H8I5-F1
#
_cell.length_a   1.000
_cell.length_b   1.000
_cell.length_c   1.000
_cell.angle_alpha   90.00
_cell.angle_beta   90.00
_cell.angle_gamma   90.00
#
_symmetry.space_group_name_H-M   'P 1'
#
loop_
_entity.id
_entity.type
_entity.pdbx_description
1 polymer ?
#
loop_
_entity_poly.entity_id
_entity_poly.type
_entity_poly.pdbx_seq_one_letter_code
_entity_poly.pdbx_strand_id
1 'polypeptide(L)'
;MTTVSIDALKQAPVEDCWGFYGTLRMSDHLSPEELQRAWEIAFDAICEVPARGNTILTRNFLRSRYGRHFADMTCNFAGTVAERIQQASGEYGVRKMLDRLICEGGLRELFEEDPALV
;
A
#
# COMPACT_ATOMS: atom_id res chain seq x y z
N MET A 1 -6.81 21.74 12.57
CA MET A 1 -7.01 20.42 11.96
C MET A 1 -6.73 20.58 10.48
N THR A 2 -5.54 20.20 10.04
CA THR A 2 -5.19 20.19 8.61
C THR A 2 -5.98 19.05 7.98
N THR A 3 -6.94 19.39 7.11
CA THR A 3 -7.72 18.40 6.37
C THR A 3 -6.78 17.80 5.33
N VAL A 4 -6.21 16.62 5.60
CA VAL A 4 -5.40 15.90 4.61
C VAL A 4 -6.34 15.42 3.50
N SER A 5 -6.09 15.84 2.26
CA SER A 5 -6.88 15.40 1.11
C SER A 5 -6.62 13.92 0.83
N ILE A 6 -7.67 13.16 0.51
CA ILE A 6 -7.55 11.76 0.07
C ILE A 6 -6.66 11.68 -1.18
N ASP A 7 -6.73 12.68 -2.06
CA ASP A 7 -5.90 12.73 -3.27
C ASP A 7 -4.40 12.81 -2.94
N ALA A 8 -4.04 13.51 -1.87
CA ALA A 8 -2.67 13.57 -1.39
C ALA A 8 -2.21 12.21 -0.82
N LEU A 9 -3.12 11.46 -0.18
CA LEU A 9 -2.80 10.12 0.34
C LEU A 9 -2.66 9.08 -0.78
N LYS A 10 -3.35 9.28 -1.91
CA LYS A 10 -3.27 8.42 -3.10
C LYS A 10 -2.06 8.71 -3.99
N GLN A 11 -1.36 9.83 -3.81
CA GLN A 11 -0.07 10.03 -4.48
C GLN A 11 1.00 9.11 -3.90
N ALA A 12 1.69 8.37 -4.78
CA ALA A 12 2.77 7.49 -4.34
C ALA A 12 3.94 8.32 -3.78
N PRO A 13 4.50 7.94 -2.64
CA PRO A 13 5.70 8.58 -2.11
C PRO A 13 6.90 8.21 -3.00
N VAL A 14 7.40 9.17 -3.76
CA VAL A 14 8.52 8.99 -4.71
C VAL A 14 9.87 8.80 -4.01
N GLU A 15 9.96 9.22 -2.75
CA GLU A 15 11.09 9.03 -1.84
C GLU A 15 11.14 7.62 -1.23
N ASP A 16 10.03 6.88 -1.25
CA ASP A 16 9.93 5.58 -0.61
C ASP A 16 10.52 4.48 -1.50
N CYS A 17 11.76 4.10 -1.18
CA CYS A 17 12.47 3.01 -1.84
C CYS A 17 12.33 1.64 -1.16
N TRP A 18 11.58 1.54 -0.04
CA TRP A 18 11.55 0.33 0.79
C TRP A 18 10.15 -0.27 0.96
N GLY A 19 9.07 0.47 0.66
CA GLY A 19 7.69 0.00 0.65
C GLY A 19 7.25 -0.63 -0.68
N PHE A 20 5.93 -0.67 -0.90
CA PHE A 20 5.30 -1.23 -2.10
C PHE A 20 5.80 -0.56 -3.39
N TYR A 21 5.82 0.77 -3.43
CA TYR A 21 6.26 1.55 -4.58
C TYR A 21 7.70 1.27 -4.96
N GLY A 22 8.61 1.36 -3.97
CA GLY A 22 10.03 1.07 -4.17
C GLY A 22 10.29 -0.35 -4.66
N THR A 23 9.53 -1.32 -4.12
CA THR A 23 9.67 -2.73 -4.51
C THR A 23 9.24 -2.96 -5.96
N LEU A 24 8.08 -2.45 -6.38
CA LEU A 24 7.62 -2.56 -7.77
C LEU A 24 8.55 -1.86 -8.76
N ARG A 25 9.12 -0.71 -8.37
CA ARG A 25 10.10 0.01 -9.19
C ARG A 25 11.34 -0.84 -9.47
N MET A 26 11.75 -1.68 -8.52
CA MET A 26 12.91 -2.57 -8.67
C MET A 26 12.57 -3.88 -9.39
N SER A 27 11.37 -4.44 -9.19
CA SER A 27 10.99 -5.77 -9.71
C SER A 27 10.44 -5.75 -11.14
N ASP A 28 9.63 -4.77 -11.50
CA ASP A 28 8.82 -4.79 -12.71
C ASP A 28 9.24 -3.74 -13.77
N HIS A 29 10.29 -2.95 -13.49
CA HIS A 29 10.82 -1.91 -14.38
C HIS A 29 9.75 -0.94 -14.94
N LEU A 30 8.70 -0.71 -14.17
CA LEU A 30 7.58 0.15 -14.54
C LEU A 30 8.01 1.61 -14.67
N SER A 31 7.40 2.33 -15.61
CA SER A 31 7.51 3.79 -15.70
C SER A 31 6.96 4.48 -14.44
N PRO A 32 7.35 5.73 -14.15
CA PRO A 32 6.80 6.49 -13.03
C PRO A 32 5.27 6.56 -13.04
N GLU A 33 4.66 6.71 -14.21
CA GLU A 33 3.21 6.76 -14.39
C GLU A 33 2.54 5.41 -14.09
N GLU A 34 3.15 4.31 -14.53
CA GLU A 34 2.67 2.96 -14.23
C GLU A 34 2.79 2.62 -12.75
N LEU A 35 3.87 3.06 -12.10
CA LEU A 35 4.06 2.89 -10.65
C LEU A 35 3.02 3.69 -9.86
N GLN A 36 2.75 4.93 -10.26
CA GLN A 36 1.69 5.74 -9.66
C GLN A 36 0.32 5.04 -9.80
N ARG A 37 0.02 4.50 -10.98
CA ARG A 37 -1.23 3.77 -11.21
C ARG A 37 -1.31 2.48 -10.40
N ALA A 38 -0.21 1.73 -10.29
CA ALA A 38 -0.14 0.53 -9.47
C ALA A 38 -0.36 0.84 -7.98
N TRP A 39 0.23 1.94 -7.50
CA TRP A 39 -0.01 2.45 -6.16
C TRP A 39 -1.48 2.78 -5.92
N GLU A 40 -2.13 3.53 -6.81
CA GLU A 40 -3.55 3.87 -6.70
C GLU A 40 -4.43 2.62 -6.63
N ILE A 41 -4.17 1.63 -7.48
CA ILE A 41 -4.92 0.36 -7.48
C ILE A 41 -4.72 -0.39 -6.17
N ALA A 42 -3.48 -0.48 -5.67
CA ALA A 42 -3.18 -1.11 -4.40
C ALA A 42 -3.82 -0.37 -3.22
N PHE A 43 -3.78 0.96 -3.25
CA PHE A 43 -4.41 1.81 -2.25
C PHE A 43 -5.91 1.55 -2.20
N ASP A 44 -6.60 1.54 -3.34
CA ASP A 44 -8.05 1.31 -3.37
C ASP A 44 -8.41 -0.11 -2.94
N ALA A 45 -7.68 -1.13 -3.44
CA ALA A 45 -7.92 -2.52 -3.08
C ALA A 45 -7.71 -2.81 -1.58
N ILE A 46 -6.70 -2.18 -0.97
CA ILE A 46 -6.39 -2.31 0.46
C ILE A 46 -7.31 -1.41 1.31
N CYS A 47 -7.71 -0.24 0.81
CA CYS A 47 -8.55 0.68 1.55
C CYS A 47 -9.97 0.14 1.72
N GLU A 48 -10.57 -0.41 0.66
CA GLU A 48 -11.97 -0.83 0.67
C GLU A 48 -12.23 -2.04 1.58
N VAL A 49 -11.49 -3.13 1.39
CA VAL A 49 -11.81 -4.40 2.06
C VAL A 49 -10.93 -4.63 3.29
N PRO A 50 -9.59 -4.61 3.19
CA PRO A 50 -8.73 -4.92 4.33
C PRO A 50 -8.62 -3.81 5.40
N ALA A 51 -8.57 -2.54 5.01
CA ALA A 51 -8.38 -1.41 5.94
C ALA A 51 -9.68 -0.73 6.37
N ARG A 52 -10.84 -1.23 5.90
CA ARG A 52 -12.19 -0.76 6.28
C ARG A 52 -12.39 0.75 6.09
N GLY A 53 -11.85 1.29 5.00
CA GLY A 53 -11.91 2.72 4.67
C GLY A 53 -10.87 3.58 5.38
N ASN A 54 -9.94 3.01 6.15
CA ASN A 54 -8.89 3.78 6.81
C ASN A 54 -7.74 4.10 5.82
N THR A 55 -7.85 5.26 5.19
CA THR A 55 -6.91 5.76 4.16
C THR A 55 -5.50 5.94 4.70
N ILE A 56 -5.35 6.41 5.95
CA ILE A 56 -4.01 6.65 6.51
C ILE A 56 -3.33 5.33 6.87
N LEU A 57 -4.07 4.38 7.46
CA LEU A 57 -3.57 3.02 7.68
C LEU A 57 -3.14 2.38 6.36
N THR A 58 -3.95 2.53 5.31
CA THR A 58 -3.64 1.98 3.99
C THR A 58 -2.35 2.54 3.43
N ARG A 59 -2.20 3.87 3.46
CA ARG A 59 -0.98 4.55 3.04
C ARG A 59 0.24 4.02 3.79
N ASN A 60 0.19 4.00 5.11
CA ASN A 60 1.31 3.59 5.94
C ASN A 60 1.63 2.10 5.79
N PHE A 61 0.61 1.25 5.64
CA PHE A 61 0.82 -0.16 5.30
C PHE A 61 1.63 -0.29 4.02
N LEU A 62 1.22 0.39 2.93
CA LEU A 62 1.91 0.35 1.65
C LEU A 62 3.34 0.93 1.73
N ARG A 63 3.58 1.92 2.59
CA ARG A 63 4.93 2.48 2.83
C ARG A 63 5.83 1.59 3.69
N SER A 64 5.24 0.71 4.49
CA SER A 64 5.98 -0.11 5.45
C SER A 64 6.64 -1.35 4.81
N ARG A 65 7.41 -2.08 5.63
CA ARG A 65 7.88 -3.43 5.30
C ARG A 65 6.76 -4.40 4.89
N TYR A 66 5.53 -4.17 5.38
CA TYR A 66 4.38 -5.00 5.01
C TYR A 66 3.93 -4.71 3.57
N GLY A 67 4.03 -3.46 3.12
CA GLY A 67 3.83 -3.07 1.72
C GLY A 67 4.85 -3.70 0.77
N ARG A 68 6.11 -3.85 1.22
CA ARG A 68 7.11 -4.64 0.48
C ARG A 68 6.72 -6.12 0.35
N HIS A 69 6.35 -6.77 1.45
CA HIS A 69 5.88 -8.15 1.38
C HIS A 69 4.64 -8.31 0.50
N PHE A 70 3.75 -7.31 0.52
CA PHE A 70 2.62 -7.24 -0.39
C PHE A 70 3.06 -7.16 -1.86
N ALA A 71 4.02 -6.29 -2.20
CA ALA A 71 4.60 -6.22 -3.54
C ALA A 71 5.24 -7.55 -3.97
N ASP A 72 6.04 -8.18 -3.12
CA ASP A 72 6.66 -9.49 -3.40
C ASP A 72 5.59 -10.56 -3.69
N MET A 73 4.44 -10.51 -2.98
CA MET A 73 3.32 -11.41 -3.28
C MET A 73 2.71 -11.15 -4.65
N THR A 74 2.59 -9.90 -5.10
CA THR A 74 2.08 -9.60 -6.44
C THR A 74 2.93 -10.27 -7.53
N CYS A 75 4.25 -10.36 -7.35
CA CYS A 75 5.15 -11.02 -8.29
C CYS A 75 4.93 -12.53 -8.43
N ASN A 76 4.24 -13.17 -7.48
CA ASN A 76 3.91 -14.61 -7.55
C ASN A 76 2.68 -14.92 -8.41
N PHE A 77 1.91 -13.91 -8.79
CA PHE A 77 0.73 -14.08 -9.63
C PHE A 77 1.06 -13.79 -11.10
N ALA A 78 0.36 -14.46 -12.01
CA ALA A 78 0.45 -14.19 -13.45
C ALA A 78 -0.58 -13.12 -13.86
N GLY A 79 -0.26 -12.37 -14.91
CA GLY A 79 -1.14 -11.35 -15.49
C GLY A 79 -0.59 -9.94 -15.37
N THR A 80 -1.46 -8.97 -15.61
CA THR A 80 -1.16 -7.54 -15.50
C THR A 80 -0.88 -7.14 -14.04
N VAL A 81 -0.17 -6.03 -13.82
CA VAL A 81 0.06 -5.47 -12.46
C VAL A 81 -1.25 -5.32 -11.69
N ALA A 82 -2.31 -4.84 -12.35
CA ALA A 82 -3.62 -4.66 -11.74
C ALA A 82 -4.23 -5.98 -11.26
N GLU A 83 -4.21 -7.02 -12.10
CA GLU A 83 -4.74 -8.35 -11.75
C GLU A 83 -3.96 -8.99 -10.60
N ARG A 84 -2.63 -8.85 -10.61
CA ARG A 84 -1.74 -9.35 -9.56
C ARG A 84 -2.01 -8.67 -8.22
N ILE A 85 -2.19 -7.35 -8.22
CA ILE A 85 -2.56 -6.58 -7.02
C ILE A 85 -3.91 -7.04 -6.47
N GLN A 86 -4.92 -7.20 -7.33
CA GLN A 86 -6.25 -7.64 -6.90
C GLN A 86 -6.23 -9.04 -6.27
N GLN A 87 -5.49 -9.98 -6.88
CA GLN A 87 -5.31 -11.32 -6.33
C GLN A 87 -4.60 -11.27 -4.97
N ALA A 88 -3.46 -10.58 -4.89
CA ALA A 88 -2.70 -10.44 -3.64
C ALA A 88 -3.55 -9.78 -2.52
N SER A 89 -4.34 -8.76 -2.83
CA SER A 89 -5.23 -8.10 -1.86
C SER A 89 -6.32 -9.05 -1.32
N GLY A 90 -6.69 -10.05 -2.12
CA GLY A 90 -7.63 -11.10 -1.75
C GLY A 90 -7.06 -12.12 -0.76
N GLU A 91 -5.74 -12.25 -0.67
CA GLU A 91 -5.08 -13.30 0.10
C GLU A 91 -5.36 -13.22 1.61
N TYR A 92 -5.58 -14.39 2.21
CA TYR A 92 -5.87 -14.50 3.65
C TYR A 92 -4.75 -13.90 4.51
N GLY A 93 -3.49 -14.05 4.08
CA GLY A 93 -2.33 -13.50 4.79
C GLY A 93 -2.35 -11.97 4.87
N VAL A 94 -2.72 -11.29 3.79
CA VAL A 94 -2.85 -9.82 3.74
C VAL A 94 -3.99 -9.35 4.63
N ARG A 95 -5.16 -9.98 4.52
CA ARG A 95 -6.33 -9.64 5.34
C ARG A 95 -6.06 -9.81 6.83
N LYS A 96 -5.50 -10.96 7.22
CA LYS A 96 -5.17 -11.26 8.62
C LYS A 96 -4.15 -10.27 9.20
N MET A 97 -3.15 -9.88 8.40
CA MET A 97 -2.15 -8.90 8.81
C MET A 97 -2.78 -7.52 9.07
N LEU A 98 -3.65 -7.06 8.18
CA LEU A 98 -4.34 -5.77 8.33
C LEU A 98 -5.34 -5.78 9.48
N ASP A 99 -6.11 -6.86 9.65
CA ASP A 99 -6.97 -7.04 10.82
C ASP A 99 -6.16 -6.98 12.13
N ARG A 100 -4.95 -7.56 12.14
CA ARG A 100 -4.04 -7.49 13.30
C ARG A 100 -3.61 -6.05 13.58
N LEU A 101 -3.20 -5.31 12.56
CA LEU A 101 -2.79 -3.90 12.69
C LEU A 101 -3.93 -3.01 13.22
N ILE A 102 -5.17 -3.29 12.81
CA ILE A 102 -6.37 -2.61 13.29
C ILE A 102 -6.66 -2.98 14.75
N CYS A 103 -6.64 -4.26 15.10
CA CYS A 103 -7.07 -4.75 16.41
C CYS A 103 -6.02 -4.59 17.53
N GLU A 104 -4.73 -4.75 17.24
CA GLU A 104 -3.66 -4.77 18.25
C GLU A 104 -3.06 -3.37 18.52
N GLY A 105 -3.62 -2.30 17.94
CA GLY A 105 -3.07 -0.96 18.10
C GLY A 105 -1.73 -0.74 17.37
N GLY A 106 -1.36 -1.67 16.46
CA GLY A 106 -0.18 -1.59 15.58
C GLY A 106 -0.17 -0.37 14.65
N LEU A 107 -1.28 0.37 14.62
CA LEU A 107 -1.34 1.75 14.19
C LEU A 107 -0.14 2.57 14.67
N ARG A 108 0.25 2.49 15.96
CA ARG A 108 1.42 3.23 16.48
C ARG A 108 2.73 2.89 15.77
N GLU A 109 2.93 1.64 15.34
CA GLU A 109 4.13 1.21 14.59
C GLU A 109 4.14 1.72 13.14
N LEU A 110 2.98 2.11 12.60
CA LEU A 110 2.82 2.60 11.24
C LEU A 110 2.82 4.13 11.13
N PHE A 111 2.76 4.85 12.25
CA PHE A 111 2.54 6.31 12.28
C PHE A 111 3.81 7.15 12.49
N GLU A 112 5.01 6.59 12.38
CA GLU A 112 6.23 7.39 12.42
C GLU A 112 6.42 8.13 11.08
N GLU A 113 6.10 9.43 11.10
CA GLU A 113 6.51 10.47 10.12
C GLU A 113 6.08 10.25 8.65
N ASP A 114 4.77 10.33 8.36
CA ASP A 114 4.31 10.51 6.98
C ASP A 114 4.37 11.99 6.56
N PRO A 115 5.21 12.37 5.58
CA PRO A 115 5.33 13.75 5.12
C PRO A 115 4.04 14.29 4.48
N ALA A 116 3.10 13.43 4.07
CA ALA A 116 1.79 13.85 3.59
C ALA A 116 0.83 14.27 4.73
N LEU A 117 1.19 14.03 6.00
CA LEU A 117 0.39 14.37 7.18
C LEU A 117 0.89 15.61 7.93
N VAL A 118 2.02 16.20 7.50
CA VAL A 118 2.64 17.42 8.07
C VAL A 118 2.19 18.65 7.29
#